data_AF-A0A5D3YM31-F1
#
_entry.id   AF-A0A5D3YM31-F1
#
_cell.length_a   1.000
_cell.length_b   1.000
_cell.length_c   1.000
_cell.angle_alpha   90.00
_cell.angle_beta   90.00
_cell.angle_gamma   90.00
#
_symmetry.space_group_name_H-M   'P 1'
#
loop_
_entity.id
_entity.type
_entity.pdbx_description
1 polymer ?
#
loop_
_entity_poly.entity_id
_entity_poly.type
_entity_poly.pdbx_seq_one_letter_code
_entity_poly.pdbx_strand_id
1 'polypeptide(L)'
;MTQEEINKGSRLIENIMGSTIKIEQDDVKDIPLAFLQPEDMKFHQSWKWLMPVVLKIEEEMGHTVVIEEKSCKVITDEDTYAAEGDTKLKAIWQAIVDFLESEG
;
A
#
# COMPACT_ATOMS: atom_id res chain seq x y z
N MET A 1 5.21 6.80 -14.43
CA MET A 1 3.89 6.98 -13.81
C MET A 1 3.49 8.42 -14.02
N THR A 2 2.26 8.64 -14.46
CA THR A 2 1.66 9.97 -14.57
C THR A 2 1.21 10.46 -13.18
N GLN A 3 1.01 11.77 -13.03
CA GLN A 3 0.48 12.32 -11.78
C GLN A 3 -0.94 11.82 -11.48
N GLU A 4 -1.71 11.50 -12.52
CA GLU A 4 -3.06 10.96 -12.40
C GLU A 4 -3.06 9.54 -11.81
N GLU A 5 -2.17 8.67 -12.28
CA GLU A 5 -1.96 7.31 -11.72
C GLU A 5 -1.57 7.37 -10.24
N ILE A 6 -0.66 8.28 -9.89
CA ILE A 6 -0.22 8.49 -8.50
C ILE A 6 -1.40 8.88 -7.61
N ASN A 7 -2.23 9.83 -8.07
CA ASN A 7 -3.35 10.33 -7.29
C ASN A 7 -4.45 9.26 -7.15
N LYS A 8 -4.71 8.46 -8.18
CA LYS A 8 -5.68 7.35 -8.13
C LYS A 8 -5.25 6.31 -7.08
N GLY A 9 -4.00 5.84 -7.14
CA GLY A 9 -3.52 4.84 -6.19
C GLY A 9 -3.44 5.37 -4.75
N SER A 10 -3.11 6.66 -4.56
CA SER A 10 -3.08 7.26 -3.22
C SER A 10 -4.48 7.27 -2.57
N ARG A 11 -5.53 7.52 -3.34
CA ARG A 11 -6.93 7.47 -2.85
C ARG A 11 -7.39 6.06 -2.50
N LEU A 12 -7.02 5.07 -3.31
CA LEU A 12 -7.34 3.66 -3.02
C LEU A 12 -6.71 3.22 -1.69
N ILE A 13 -5.44 3.58 -1.48
CA ILE A 13 -4.73 3.31 -0.24
C ILE A 13 -5.38 4.05 0.93
N GLU A 14 -5.71 5.33 0.79
CA GLU A 14 -6.40 6.10 1.84
C GLU A 14 -7.72 5.44 2.27
N ASN A 15 -8.53 4.98 1.30
CA ASN A 15 -9.83 4.37 1.58
C ASN A 15 -9.72 3.14 2.48
N ILE A 16 -8.70 2.29 2.28
CA ILE A 16 -8.50 1.12 3.14
C ILE A 16 -7.87 1.50 4.47
N MET A 17 -6.93 2.46 4.50
CA MET A 17 -6.26 2.84 5.73
C MET A 17 -7.16 3.63 6.70
N GLY A 18 -8.23 4.27 6.20
CA GLY A 18 -9.16 5.05 7.02
C GLY A 18 -8.50 6.31 7.61
N SER A 19 -9.01 6.81 8.75
CA SER A 19 -8.56 8.07 9.36
C SER A 19 -7.31 7.95 10.25
N THR A 20 -6.87 6.72 10.57
CA THR A 20 -5.75 6.44 11.48
C THR A 20 -5.09 5.13 11.10
N ILE A 21 -3.77 5.12 10.96
CA ILE A 21 -2.99 3.88 10.88
C ILE A 21 -2.74 3.41 12.31
N LYS A 22 -3.31 2.26 12.68
CA LYS A 22 -3.00 1.59 13.93
C LYS A 22 -1.79 0.70 13.70
N ILE A 23 -0.74 0.90 14.49
CA ILE A 23 0.43 0.03 14.48
C ILE A 23 0.45 -0.64 15.85
N GLU A 24 0.15 -1.94 15.91
CA GLU A 24 0.21 -2.71 17.17
C GLU A 24 1.67 -2.99 17.55
N GLN A 25 2.40 -1.94 17.91
CA GLN A 25 3.72 -2.02 18.52
C GLN A 25 3.73 -1.09 19.74
N ASP A 26 4.04 -1.62 20.92
CA ASP A 26 3.98 -0.92 22.21
C ASP A 26 4.73 0.43 22.23
N ASP A 27 5.72 0.61 21.35
CA ASP A 27 6.59 1.80 21.27
C ASP A 27 6.29 2.76 20.10
N VAL A 28 5.30 2.46 19.25
CA VAL A 28 4.97 3.28 18.07
C VAL A 28 3.66 4.03 18.32
N LYS A 29 3.73 5.36 18.37
CA LYS A 29 2.52 6.19 18.41
C LYS A 29 1.76 6.07 17.09
N ASP A 30 0.46 5.83 17.17
CA ASP A 30 -0.46 5.90 16.04
C ASP A 30 -0.22 7.17 15.22
N ILE A 31 -0.24 7.04 13.90
CA ILE A 31 -0.10 8.18 12.99
C ILE A 31 -1.52 8.64 12.63
N PRO A 32 -1.96 9.82 13.11
CA PRO A 32 -3.24 10.38 12.69
C PRO A 32 -3.15 10.79 11.22
N LEU A 33 -3.88 10.10 10.35
CA LEU A 33 -3.96 10.42 8.92
C LEU A 33 -4.78 11.69 8.65
N ALA A 34 -5.59 12.11 9.62
CA ALA A 34 -6.46 13.29 9.58
C ALA A 34 -5.76 14.64 9.29
N PHE A 35 -4.43 14.71 9.26
CA PHE A 35 -3.66 15.94 9.01
C PHE A 35 -2.83 15.92 7.73
N LEU A 36 -2.87 14.83 6.96
CA LEU A 36 -2.03 14.66 5.79
C LEU A 36 -2.92 14.47 4.57
N GLN A 37 -2.75 15.34 3.56
CA GLN A 37 -3.45 15.13 2.30
C GLN A 37 -2.86 13.91 1.58
N PRO A 38 -3.66 13.11 0.86
CA PRO A 38 -3.17 11.95 0.10
C PRO A 38 -2.02 12.32 -0.86
N GLU A 39 -2.03 13.55 -1.38
CA GLU A 39 -0.98 14.07 -2.25
C GLU A 39 0.37 14.29 -1.54
N ASP A 40 0.36 14.47 -0.21
CA ASP A 40 1.57 14.56 0.63
C ASP A 40 2.13 13.17 0.99
N MET A 41 1.26 12.15 0.95
CA MET A 41 1.61 10.76 1.21
C MET A 41 2.21 10.15 -0.06
N LYS A 42 3.50 10.38 -0.27
CA LYS A 42 4.27 9.84 -1.40
C LYS A 42 4.49 8.33 -1.26
N PHE A 43 3.43 7.52 -1.31
CA PHE A 43 3.46 6.06 -1.14
C PHE A 43 4.47 5.40 -2.09
N HIS A 44 4.43 5.77 -3.38
CA HIS A 44 5.34 5.28 -4.41
C HIS A 44 6.83 5.65 -4.20
N GLN A 45 7.16 6.50 -3.21
CA GLN A 45 8.54 6.96 -2.93
C GLN A 45 9.00 6.66 -1.51
N SER A 46 8.16 6.13 -0.62
CA SER A 46 8.54 5.94 0.77
C SER A 46 7.98 4.67 1.40
N TRP A 47 8.89 3.80 1.85
CA TRP A 47 8.52 2.58 2.57
C TRP A 47 7.73 2.86 3.84
N LYS A 48 8.01 3.96 4.56
CA LYS A 48 7.26 4.34 5.77
C LYS A 48 5.76 4.47 5.54
N TRP A 49 5.37 4.81 4.30
CA TRP A 49 3.96 4.95 3.90
C TRP A 49 3.39 3.64 3.37
N LEU A 50 4.19 2.81 2.68
CA LEU A 50 3.75 1.51 2.14
C LEU A 50 3.70 0.38 3.18
N MET A 51 4.62 0.38 4.14
CA MET A 51 4.70 -0.64 5.19
C MET A 51 3.38 -0.86 5.93
N PRO A 52 2.69 0.17 6.45
CA PRO A 52 1.42 -0.06 7.14
C PRO A 52 0.31 -0.56 6.22
N VAL A 53 0.37 -0.25 4.92
CA VAL A 53 -0.55 -0.79 3.92
C VAL A 53 -0.30 -2.28 3.72
N VAL A 54 0.97 -2.69 3.63
CA VAL A 54 1.36 -4.10 3.56
C VAL A 54 0.88 -4.85 4.80
N LEU A 55 1.14 -4.34 6.00
CA LEU A 55 0.67 -4.96 7.24
C LEU A 55 -0.85 -5.10 7.27
N LYS A 56 -1.59 -4.08 6.83
CA LYS A 56 -3.05 -4.16 6.77
C LYS A 56 -3.53 -5.28 5.85
N ILE A 57 -2.91 -5.40 4.67
CA ILE A 57 -3.23 -6.47 3.71
C ILE A 57 -2.95 -7.85 4.32
N GLU A 58 -1.84 -7.99 5.05
CA GLU A 58 -1.43 -9.27 5.64
C GLU A 58 -2.21 -9.65 6.90
N GLU A 59 -2.36 -8.72 7.83
CA GLU A 59 -2.87 -8.97 9.17
C GLU A 59 -4.39 -8.76 9.29
N GLU A 60 -4.93 -7.76 8.60
CA GLU A 60 -6.37 -7.44 8.69
C GLU A 60 -7.18 -8.06 7.55
N MET A 61 -6.62 -8.10 6.32
CA MET A 61 -7.31 -8.64 5.14
C MET A 61 -7.02 -10.13 4.91
N GLY A 62 -5.97 -10.67 5.52
CA GLY A 62 -5.63 -12.10 5.45
C GLY A 62 -5.00 -12.53 4.12
N HIS A 63 -4.44 -11.61 3.34
CA HIS A 63 -3.76 -11.90 2.09
C HIS A 63 -2.24 -11.97 2.30
N THR A 64 -1.47 -12.47 1.32
CA THR A 64 0.00 -12.55 1.44
C THR A 64 0.67 -11.53 0.52
N VAL A 65 1.65 -10.77 1.04
CA VAL A 65 2.46 -9.86 0.22
C VAL A 65 3.90 -10.39 0.11
N VAL A 66 4.31 -10.75 -1.10
CA VAL A 66 5.67 -11.24 -1.38
C VAL A 66 6.47 -10.17 -2.10
N ILE A 67 7.57 -9.72 -1.49
CA ILE A 67 8.45 -8.68 -2.04
C ILE A 67 9.83 -9.26 -2.34
N GLU A 68 10.18 -9.36 -3.63
CA GLU A 68 11.46 -9.91 -4.10
C GLU A 68 12.17 -8.90 -5.00
N GLU A 69 13.31 -8.37 -4.54
CA GLU A 69 14.09 -7.33 -5.22
C GLU A 69 13.24 -6.14 -5.73
N LYS A 70 12.92 -6.14 -7.03
CA LYS A 70 12.14 -5.13 -7.75
C LYS A 70 10.82 -5.67 -8.28
N SER A 71 10.33 -6.73 -7.65
CA SER A 71 9.04 -7.36 -7.90
C SER A 71 8.23 -7.44 -6.61
N CYS A 72 6.91 -7.42 -6.75
CA CYS A 72 5.98 -7.61 -5.65
C CYS A 72 4.77 -8.42 -6.14
N LYS A 73 4.22 -9.26 -5.25
CA LYS A 73 2.99 -10.01 -5.48
C LYS A 73 2.05 -9.85 -4.29
N VAL A 74 0.78 -9.57 -4.54
CA VAL A 74 -0.30 -9.72 -3.56
C VAL A 74 -1.06 -11.00 -3.93
N ILE A 75 -1.09 -11.97 -3.03
CA ILE A 75 -1.70 -13.28 -3.23
C ILE A 75 -2.96 -13.34 -2.38
N THR A 76 -4.09 -13.52 -3.05
CA THR A 76 -5.41 -13.73 -2.44
C THR A 76 -5.83 -15.19 -2.66
N ASP A 77 -6.99 -15.58 -2.13
CA ASP A 77 -7.55 -16.91 -2.38
C ASP A 77 -8.00 -17.11 -3.85
N GLU A 78 -8.31 -16.03 -4.55
CA GLU A 78 -8.90 -16.06 -5.90
C GLU A 78 -7.89 -15.71 -7.00
N ASP A 79 -6.97 -14.78 -6.74
CA ASP A 79 -6.05 -14.24 -7.74
C ASP A 79 -4.67 -13.82 -7.15
N THR A 80 -3.71 -13.57 -8.04
CA THR A 80 -2.38 -13.04 -7.73
C THR A 80 -2.08 -11.78 -8.54
N TYR A 81 -1.91 -10.66 -7.84
CA TYR A 81 -1.58 -9.36 -8.43
C TYR A 81 -0.07 -9.14 -8.36
N ALA A 82 0.61 -9.29 -9.50
CA ALA A 82 2.06 -9.21 -9.59
C ALA A 82 2.52 -7.99 -10.38
N ALA A 83 3.52 -7.28 -9.86
CA ALA A 83 4.14 -6.16 -10.57
C ALA A 83 5.67 -6.19 -10.45
N GLU A 84 6.33 -5.76 -11.52
CA GLU A 84 7.76 -5.44 -11.56
C GLU A 84 7.95 -3.95 -11.82
N GLY A 85 9.00 -3.36 -11.23
CA GLY A 85 9.24 -1.93 -11.34
C GLY A 85 10.72 -1.56 -11.39
N ASP A 86 11.00 -0.31 -11.79
CA ASP A 86 12.37 0.21 -11.82
C ASP A 86 13.01 0.27 -10.42
N THR A 87 12.16 0.38 -9.40
CA THR A 87 12.52 0.38 -7.99
C THR A 87 11.61 -0.57 -7.23
N LYS A 88 12.12 -1.09 -6.11
CA LYS A 88 11.37 -1.92 -5.15
C LYS A 88 10.03 -1.27 -4.75
N LEU A 89 10.06 0.04 -4.43
CA LEU A 89 8.86 0.76 -3.98
C LEU A 89 7.81 0.91 -5.08
N LYS A 90 8.24 1.10 -6.34
CA LYS A 90 7.33 1.16 -7.48
C LYS A 90 6.65 -0.19 -7.71
N ALA A 91 7.39 -1.28 -7.60
CA ALA A 91 6.82 -2.63 -7.74
C ALA A 91 5.79 -2.92 -6.65
N ILE A 92 6.12 -2.60 -5.39
CA ILE A 92 5.21 -2.76 -4.25
C ILE A 92 3.94 -1.94 -4.44
N TRP A 93 4.11 -0.64 -4.73
CA TRP A 93 2.97 0.25 -4.92
C TRP A 93 2.06 -0.22 -6.04
N GLN A 94 2.62 -0.65 -7.18
CA GLN A 94 1.82 -1.09 -8.32
C GLN A 94 1.04 -2.37 -8.01
N ALA A 95 1.68 -3.39 -7.43
CA ALA A 95 0.99 -4.63 -7.07
C ALA A 95 -0.15 -4.39 -6.06
N ILE A 96 0.07 -3.50 -5.09
CA ILE A 96 -0.96 -3.11 -4.12
C ILE A 96 -2.10 -2.35 -4.79
N VAL A 97 -1.81 -1.39 -5.67
CA VAL A 97 -2.85 -0.64 -6.37
C VAL A 97 -3.68 -1.54 -7.27
N ASP A 98 -3.05 -2.44 -8.03
CA ASP A 98 -3.74 -3.37 -8.90
C ASP A 98 -4.69 -4.29 -8.10
N PHE A 99 -4.22 -4.78 -6.95
CA PHE A 99 -5.05 -5.50 -5.99
C PHE A 99 -6.24 -4.65 -5.51
N LEU A 100 -6.00 -3.44 -5.02
CA LEU A 100 -7.07 -2.58 -4.48
C LEU A 100 -8.07 -2.13 -5.55
N GLU A 101 -7.66 -2.04 -6.82
CA GLU A 101 -8.56 -1.77 -7.93
C GLU A 101 -9.51 -2.94 -8.22
N SER A 102 -9.09 -4.17 -7.93
CA SER A 102 -9.91 -5.37 -8.10
C SER A 102 -10.92 -5.61 -6.98
N GLU A 103 -10.64 -5.08 -5.78
CA GLU A 103 -11.53 -5.15 -4.60
C GLU A 103 -12.67 -4.11 -4.64
N GLY A 104 -12.71 -3.24 -5.67
CA GLY A 104 -13.61 -2.09 -5.82
C GLY A 104 -14.83 -2.31 -6.71
#